data_AF-A0A958KMR2-F1
#
_entry.id   AF-A0A958KMR2-F1
#
_cell.length_a   1.000
_cell.length_b   1.000
_cell.length_c   1.000
_cell.angle_alpha   90.00
_cell.angle_beta   90.00
_cell.angle_gamma   90.00
#
_symmetry.space_group_name_H-M   'P 1'
#
loop_
_entity.id
_entity.type
_entity.pdbx_description
1 polymer ?
#
loop_
_entity_poly.entity_id
_entity_poly.type
_entity_poly.pdbx_seq_one_letter_code
_entity_poly.pdbx_strand_id
1 'polypeptide(L)'
;MSRFKATAVLTSCLFLLPGAASALTTDQGGYAEKYKGGGDKVPPRCGFDVPTSASEPFFIRWNCADNFEDKTPQADIRTSVWIRRESDTRWVKIQDFLGLPASLWVDHGMLGVSELDGFEKGLPVSFRLIATDNAGITSTSPVRTVSAGSTVVEVCNLTITTAATESTGSTTGIPSMTAQLVDAQITSAQTRSDAVSFATNSDATASPCEIDSVCSNSSMVGFSGTASLAEDGSSDGNIQIVPGLDFVALQGTYQTDSSGQATSLNLSGETVVDGLSATVTLSCGNS
;
A
#
# COMPACT_ATOMS: atom_id res chain seq x y z
N MET A 1 -48.92 -32.61 -23.17
CA MET A 1 -47.49 -32.89 -23.48
C MET A 1 -46.70 -31.62 -23.24
N SER A 2 -45.75 -31.73 -22.30
CA SER A 2 -45.08 -30.64 -21.59
C SER A 2 -44.12 -29.86 -22.48
N ARG A 3 -44.20 -28.52 -22.48
CA ARG A 3 -43.15 -27.63 -22.99
C ARG A 3 -42.36 -27.13 -21.77
N PHE A 4 -41.18 -27.69 -21.55
CA PHE A 4 -40.23 -27.18 -20.58
C PHE A 4 -39.66 -25.85 -21.05
N LYS A 5 -39.82 -24.80 -20.22
CA LYS A 5 -39.06 -23.55 -20.31
C LYS A 5 -37.69 -23.81 -19.69
N ALA A 6 -36.63 -23.70 -20.49
CA ALA A 6 -35.27 -23.65 -19.98
C ALA A 6 -34.93 -22.19 -19.67
N THR A 7 -34.86 -21.88 -18.39
CA THR A 7 -34.37 -20.61 -17.85
C THR A 7 -32.85 -20.62 -17.97
N ALA A 8 -32.28 -19.85 -18.90
CA ALA A 8 -30.85 -19.62 -18.95
C ALA A 8 -30.48 -18.62 -17.85
N VAL A 9 -29.87 -19.11 -16.78
CA VAL A 9 -29.23 -18.29 -15.75
C VAL A 9 -27.93 -17.76 -16.35
N LEU A 10 -27.90 -16.46 -16.72
CA LEU A 10 -26.67 -15.75 -16.98
C LEU A 10 -25.93 -15.59 -15.65
N THR A 11 -25.00 -16.49 -15.36
CA THR A 11 -24.02 -16.27 -14.30
C THR A 11 -22.93 -15.36 -14.86
N SER A 12 -23.07 -14.05 -14.64
CA SER A 12 -21.99 -13.08 -14.84
C SER A 12 -20.84 -13.44 -13.91
N CYS A 13 -19.79 -14.07 -14.44
CA CYS A 13 -18.49 -14.11 -13.81
C CYS A 13 -17.95 -12.68 -13.78
N LEU A 14 -18.00 -12.03 -12.60
CA LEU A 14 -17.20 -10.85 -12.31
C LEU A 14 -15.73 -11.25 -12.53
N PHE A 15 -15.14 -10.78 -13.62
CA PHE A 15 -13.71 -10.72 -13.78
C PHE A 15 -13.19 -9.68 -12.78
N LEU A 16 -12.70 -10.17 -11.63
CA LEU A 16 -11.82 -9.41 -10.75
C LEU A 16 -10.57 -9.08 -11.57
N LEU A 17 -10.43 -7.82 -11.98
CA LEU A 17 -9.20 -7.29 -12.54
C LEU A 17 -8.19 -7.19 -11.39
N PRO A 18 -7.05 -7.90 -11.42
CA PRO A 18 -5.98 -7.63 -10.48
C PRO A 18 -5.42 -6.23 -10.76
N GLY A 19 -5.45 -5.38 -9.74
CA GLY A 19 -4.94 -4.01 -9.77
C GLY A 19 -3.50 -3.97 -10.26
N ALA A 20 -3.22 -3.03 -11.16
CA ALA A 20 -1.87 -2.79 -11.64
C ALA A 20 -1.04 -2.20 -10.51
N ALA A 21 -0.17 -3.01 -9.92
CA ALA A 21 0.95 -2.50 -9.14
C ALA A 21 1.72 -1.50 -10.03
N SER A 22 1.89 -0.27 -9.54
CA SER A 22 2.70 0.74 -10.21
C SER A 22 4.16 0.33 -10.12
N ALA A 23 4.69 -0.03 -11.27
CA ALA A 23 6.03 -0.50 -11.50
C ALA A 23 6.91 0.70 -11.87
N LEU A 24 7.93 1.03 -11.06
CA LEU A 24 8.93 2.00 -11.48
C LEU A 24 9.84 1.32 -12.52
N THR A 25 9.43 1.29 -13.79
CA THR A 25 10.28 0.81 -14.89
C THR A 25 11.49 1.72 -15.01
N THR A 26 12.58 1.35 -14.35
CA THR A 26 13.87 1.99 -14.56
C THR A 26 14.58 1.19 -15.64
N ASP A 27 14.63 1.72 -16.87
CA ASP A 27 15.56 1.26 -17.90
C ASP A 27 16.97 1.52 -17.38
N GLN A 28 17.58 0.51 -16.78
CA GLN A 28 18.91 0.58 -16.21
C GLN A 28 19.74 -0.44 -16.98
N GLY A 29 20.40 0.04 -18.04
CA GLY A 29 21.44 -0.73 -18.72
C GLY A 29 22.38 -1.37 -17.71
N GLY A 30 22.55 -2.69 -17.79
CA GLY A 30 23.31 -3.44 -16.81
C GLY A 30 24.81 -3.15 -16.86
N TYR A 31 25.51 -3.46 -15.77
CA TYR A 31 26.97 -3.39 -15.69
C TYR A 31 27.60 -4.62 -16.36
N ALA A 32 28.53 -4.40 -17.29
CA ALA A 32 29.26 -5.46 -17.98
C ALA A 32 30.31 -6.10 -17.05
N GLU A 33 30.13 -7.36 -16.66
CA GLU A 33 31.22 -8.13 -16.02
C GLU A 33 32.13 -8.78 -17.09
N LYS A 34 33.39 -8.34 -17.09
CA LYS A 34 34.61 -8.89 -17.73
C LYS A 34 34.45 -9.92 -18.87
N TYR A 35 34.72 -9.45 -20.09
CA TYR A 35 34.76 -10.20 -21.35
C TYR A 35 35.80 -11.34 -21.43
N LYS A 36 35.36 -12.52 -21.88
CA LYS A 36 36.18 -13.52 -22.59
C LYS A 36 35.43 -13.94 -23.87
N GLY A 37 35.68 -13.25 -24.98
CA GLY A 37 35.15 -13.64 -26.28
C GLY A 37 35.21 -12.48 -27.27
N GLY A 38 35.76 -12.72 -28.46
CA GLY A 38 35.82 -11.73 -29.53
C GLY A 38 34.54 -11.78 -30.36
N GLY A 39 33.93 -10.61 -30.58
CA GLY A 39 32.85 -10.46 -31.57
C GLY A 39 31.87 -9.38 -31.18
N ASP A 40 31.13 -9.61 -30.09
CA ASP A 40 30.16 -8.65 -29.57
C ASP A 40 30.38 -8.43 -28.07
N LYS A 41 30.18 -7.18 -27.61
CA LYS A 41 30.56 -6.74 -26.25
C LYS A 41 29.40 -6.10 -25.49
N VAL A 42 28.18 -6.10 -26.02
CA VAL A 42 27.08 -5.39 -25.38
C VAL A 42 26.21 -6.38 -24.63
N PRO A 43 26.07 -6.25 -23.30
CA PRO A 43 25.23 -7.17 -22.52
C PRO A 43 23.74 -6.94 -22.80
N PRO A 44 22.89 -7.95 -22.57
CA PRO A 44 21.44 -7.79 -22.63
C PRO A 44 20.95 -6.62 -21.76
N ARG A 45 19.98 -5.86 -22.27
CA ARG A 45 19.32 -4.79 -21.50
C ARG A 45 18.06 -5.33 -20.87
N CYS A 46 17.92 -5.16 -19.56
CA CYS A 46 16.79 -5.68 -18.80
C CYS A 46 16.06 -4.56 -18.06
N GLY A 47 14.74 -4.50 -18.22
CA GLY A 47 13.85 -3.87 -17.26
C GLY A 47 13.59 -4.84 -16.11
N PHE A 48 13.80 -4.40 -14.87
CA PHE A 48 13.52 -5.18 -13.67
C PHE A 48 12.64 -4.36 -12.73
N ASP A 49 11.44 -4.85 -12.51
CA ASP A 49 10.38 -4.22 -11.73
C ASP A 49 10.17 -4.98 -10.42
N VAL A 50 10.35 -4.25 -9.33
CA VAL A 50 10.29 -4.73 -7.95
C VAL A 50 9.68 -3.60 -7.11
N PRO A 51 8.65 -3.86 -6.29
CA PRO A 51 8.09 -2.83 -5.42
C PRO A 51 9.11 -2.35 -4.39
N THR A 52 8.98 -1.11 -3.92
CA THR A 52 9.87 -0.54 -2.90
C THR A 52 9.47 -0.95 -1.48
N SER A 53 8.19 -1.22 -1.25
CA SER A 53 7.64 -1.71 0.01
C SER A 53 6.52 -2.73 -0.24
N ALA A 54 6.26 -3.58 0.76
CA ALA A 54 5.14 -4.54 0.73
C ALA A 54 4.66 -4.88 2.15
N SER A 55 3.36 -5.07 2.30
CA SER A 55 2.71 -5.64 3.49
C SER A 55 2.04 -6.99 3.19
N GLU A 56 1.86 -7.30 1.90
CA GLU A 56 1.25 -8.52 1.38
C GLU A 56 2.13 -9.14 0.27
N PRO A 57 1.93 -10.43 -0.06
CA PRO A 57 2.58 -11.07 -1.19
C PRO A 57 2.47 -10.27 -2.50
N PHE A 58 3.56 -10.27 -3.29
CA PHE A 58 3.68 -9.41 -4.48
C PHE A 58 4.35 -10.13 -5.66
N PHE A 59 4.26 -9.53 -6.84
CA PHE A 59 5.01 -9.98 -8.02
C PHE A 59 6.24 -9.11 -8.26
N ILE A 60 7.33 -9.75 -8.66
CA ILE A 60 8.43 -9.08 -9.38
C ILE A 60 8.34 -9.45 -10.86
N ARG A 61 8.71 -8.52 -11.75
CA ARG A 61 8.60 -8.70 -13.21
C ARG A 61 9.87 -8.27 -13.90
N TRP A 62 10.23 -8.93 -14.99
CA TRP A 62 11.34 -8.48 -15.82
C TRP A 62 11.13 -8.80 -17.28
N ASN A 63 11.80 -8.01 -18.10
CA ASN A 63 11.90 -8.22 -19.54
C ASN A 63 13.30 -7.81 -19.98
N CYS A 64 13.94 -8.62 -20.82
CA CYS A 64 15.24 -8.30 -21.39
C CYS A 64 15.19 -8.38 -22.91
N ALA A 65 15.95 -7.51 -23.54
CA ALA A 65 16.18 -7.51 -24.97
C ALA A 65 17.68 -7.41 -25.23
N ASP A 66 18.11 -8.07 -26.29
CA ASP A 66 19.41 -7.83 -26.90
C ASP A 66 19.25 -6.75 -27.99
N ASN A 67 20.20 -5.82 -28.08
CA ASN A 67 20.06 -4.61 -28.89
C ASN A 67 20.73 -4.70 -30.27
N PHE A 68 21.16 -5.88 -30.71
CA PHE A 68 21.85 -6.08 -32.00
C PHE A 68 21.04 -6.84 -33.05
N GLU A 69 21.29 -6.48 -34.32
CA GLU A 69 20.72 -7.12 -35.52
C GLU A 69 21.12 -8.60 -35.68
N ASP A 70 22.18 -9.06 -34.98
CA ASP A 70 22.71 -10.44 -35.01
C ASP A 70 22.58 -11.18 -33.65
N LYS A 71 21.36 -11.17 -33.11
CA LYS A 71 20.56 -12.31 -32.60
C LYS A 71 21.14 -13.23 -31.50
N THR A 72 20.86 -12.89 -30.25
CA THR A 72 20.20 -13.84 -29.33
C THR A 72 18.69 -13.53 -29.31
N PRO A 73 17.82 -14.39 -29.85
CA PRO A 73 16.37 -14.25 -29.66
C PRO A 73 16.04 -14.09 -28.18
N GLN A 74 15.04 -13.27 -27.81
CA GLN A 74 14.65 -13.11 -26.40
C GLN A 74 14.32 -14.45 -25.72
N ALA A 75 13.78 -15.39 -26.50
CA ALA A 75 13.54 -16.78 -26.09
C ALA A 75 14.81 -17.51 -25.62
N ASP A 76 15.99 -17.10 -26.09
CA ASP A 76 17.26 -17.75 -25.81
C ASP A 76 18.07 -17.02 -24.72
N ILE A 77 17.61 -15.86 -24.24
CA ILE A 77 18.22 -15.17 -23.10
C ILE A 77 17.88 -15.95 -21.83
N ARG A 78 18.92 -16.39 -21.11
CA ARG A 78 18.79 -17.05 -19.82
C ARG A 78 18.76 -15.99 -18.74
N THR A 79 17.72 -16.00 -17.91
CA THR A 79 17.62 -15.09 -16.77
C THR A 79 17.55 -15.85 -15.46
N SER A 80 18.10 -15.27 -14.40
CA SER A 80 18.01 -15.82 -13.06
C SER A 80 17.72 -14.72 -12.06
N VAL A 81 16.75 -14.98 -11.19
CA VAL A 81 16.43 -14.10 -10.06
C VAL A 81 17.13 -14.62 -8.82
N TRP A 82 17.77 -13.69 -8.12
CA TRP A 82 18.45 -13.96 -6.86
C TRP A 82 17.79 -13.15 -5.76
N ILE A 83 17.66 -13.77 -4.59
CA ILE A 83 17.17 -13.15 -3.36
C ILE A 83 18.32 -13.07 -2.35
N ARG A 84 18.27 -12.05 -1.50
CA ARG A 84 19.02 -12.02 -0.25
C ARG A 84 18.08 -11.55 0.85
N ARG A 85 17.72 -12.48 1.73
CA ARG A 85 16.95 -12.21 2.94
C ARG A 85 17.84 -11.54 3.96
N GLU A 86 17.27 -10.82 4.92
CA GLU A 86 18.05 -10.17 5.98
C GLU A 86 18.87 -11.18 6.81
N SER A 87 18.29 -12.36 7.06
CA SER A 87 18.96 -13.46 7.78
C SER A 87 20.02 -14.18 6.95
N ASP A 88 20.06 -13.97 5.63
CA ASP A 88 20.98 -14.64 4.71
C ASP A 88 22.24 -13.79 4.46
N THR A 89 23.42 -14.34 4.74
CA THR A 89 24.71 -13.67 4.44
C THR A 89 25.09 -13.74 2.95
N ARG A 90 24.34 -14.48 2.13
CA ARG A 90 24.66 -14.74 0.72
C ARG A 90 23.43 -14.59 -0.17
N TRP A 91 23.68 -14.28 -1.43
CA TRP A 91 22.64 -14.34 -2.46
C TRP A 91 22.27 -15.80 -2.75
N VAL A 92 20.98 -16.09 -2.69
CA VAL A 92 20.41 -17.38 -3.03
C VAL A 92 19.69 -17.25 -4.37
N LYS A 93 20.02 -18.13 -5.31
CA LYS A 93 19.31 -18.18 -6.59
C LYS A 93 17.94 -18.81 -6.37
N ILE A 94 16.88 -18.09 -6.73
CA ILE A 94 15.51 -18.54 -6.53
C ILE A 94 15.03 -19.33 -7.73
N GLN A 95 15.24 -18.82 -8.93
CA GLN A 95 14.72 -19.45 -10.14
C GLN A 95 15.52 -19.05 -11.39
N ASP A 96 15.64 -20.00 -12.32
CA ASP A 96 16.17 -19.81 -13.67
C ASP A 96 15.01 -19.80 -14.67
N PHE A 97 15.09 -18.94 -15.67
CA PHE A 97 14.07 -18.79 -16.71
C PHE A 97 14.73 -18.69 -18.09
N LEU A 98 14.01 -19.20 -19.07
CA LEU A 98 14.36 -19.10 -20.48
C LEU A 98 13.20 -18.43 -21.21
N GLY A 99 13.47 -17.34 -21.91
CA GLY A 99 12.44 -16.53 -22.56
C GLY A 99 11.83 -15.45 -21.66
N LEU A 100 11.32 -14.39 -22.29
CA LEU A 100 10.87 -13.14 -21.66
C LEU A 100 9.65 -12.57 -22.39
N PRO A 101 8.78 -11.78 -21.70
CA PRO A 101 8.85 -11.34 -20.30
C PRO A 101 8.52 -12.44 -19.28
N ALA A 102 9.00 -12.29 -18.05
CA ALA A 102 8.77 -13.24 -16.96
C ALA A 102 8.42 -12.55 -15.63
N SER A 103 7.84 -13.31 -14.71
CA SER A 103 7.42 -12.83 -13.38
C SER A 103 7.58 -13.91 -12.32
N LEU A 104 7.76 -13.49 -11.08
CA LEU A 104 7.86 -14.37 -9.91
C LEU A 104 6.94 -13.84 -8.80
N TRP A 105 6.15 -14.73 -8.21
CA TRP A 105 5.35 -14.47 -7.02
C TRP A 105 6.21 -14.63 -5.76
N VAL A 106 6.19 -13.61 -4.90
CA VAL A 106 6.92 -13.56 -3.63
C VAL A 106 5.90 -13.64 -2.50
N ASP A 107 5.89 -14.77 -1.80
CA ASP A 107 5.01 -15.06 -0.66
C ASP A 107 5.82 -15.41 0.60
N HIS A 108 5.11 -15.78 1.68
CA HIS A 108 5.71 -16.22 2.94
C HIS A 108 6.78 -17.32 2.75
N GLY A 109 6.49 -18.30 1.90
CA GLY A 109 7.40 -19.42 1.61
C GLY A 109 8.69 -18.94 0.94
N MET A 110 8.58 -18.01 0.00
CA MET A 110 9.74 -17.40 -0.66
C MET A 110 10.61 -16.61 0.31
N LEU A 111 9.97 -15.87 1.23
CA LEU A 111 10.64 -15.10 2.27
C LEU A 111 11.16 -15.95 3.42
N GLY A 112 10.80 -17.24 3.49
CA GLY A 112 11.25 -18.15 4.54
C GLY A 112 10.65 -17.85 5.91
N VAL A 113 9.45 -17.23 5.94
CA VAL A 113 8.69 -16.94 7.15
C VAL A 113 7.43 -17.78 7.22
N SER A 114 6.92 -18.03 8.43
CA SER A 114 5.66 -18.76 8.60
C SER A 114 4.45 -17.85 8.36
N GLU A 115 3.31 -18.40 7.97
CA GLU A 115 2.05 -17.62 7.86
C GLU A 115 1.62 -16.99 9.19
N LEU A 116 1.98 -17.63 10.32
CA LEU A 116 1.66 -17.14 11.67
C LEU A 116 2.50 -15.94 12.08
N ASP A 117 3.68 -15.78 11.48
CA ASP A 117 4.61 -14.70 11.78
C ASP A 117 4.25 -13.40 11.09
N GLY A 118 3.42 -13.44 10.05
CA GLY A 118 3.08 -12.30 9.21
C GLY A 118 4.14 -12.04 8.12
N PHE A 119 3.66 -11.65 6.94
CA PHE A 119 4.49 -11.45 5.75
C PHE A 119 5.61 -10.44 5.95
N GLU A 120 5.32 -9.36 6.68
CA GLU A 120 6.24 -8.25 6.92
C GLU A 120 7.52 -8.65 7.66
N LYS A 121 7.49 -9.71 8.49
CA LYS A 121 8.72 -10.22 9.16
C LYS A 121 9.75 -10.80 8.19
N GLY A 122 9.33 -11.13 6.97
CA GLY A 122 10.23 -11.58 5.91
C GLY A 122 10.94 -10.44 5.17
N LEU A 123 10.62 -9.19 5.53
CA LEU A 123 11.15 -7.97 4.94
C LEU A 123 12.03 -7.24 5.98
N PRO A 124 13.07 -6.48 5.56
CA PRO A 124 13.43 -6.18 4.19
C PRO A 124 14.09 -7.36 3.45
N VAL A 125 13.88 -7.41 2.14
CA VAL A 125 14.45 -8.44 1.26
C VAL A 125 15.00 -7.82 -0.01
N SER A 126 16.16 -8.28 -0.45
CA SER A 126 16.81 -7.76 -1.66
C SER A 126 16.70 -8.74 -2.83
N PHE A 127 16.52 -8.20 -4.03
CA PHE A 127 16.52 -8.93 -5.29
C PHE A 127 17.53 -8.36 -6.28
N ARG A 128 18.03 -9.23 -7.15
CA ARG A 128 18.74 -8.85 -8.37
C ARG A 128 18.43 -9.83 -9.49
N LEU A 129 18.47 -9.33 -10.72
CA LEU A 129 18.36 -10.10 -11.93
C LEU A 129 19.73 -10.28 -12.57
N ILE A 130 20.02 -11.48 -13.03
CA ILE A 130 21.18 -11.77 -13.88
C ILE A 130 20.66 -12.34 -15.20
N ALA A 131 21.05 -11.74 -16.32
CA ALA A 131 20.70 -12.18 -17.66
C ALA A 131 21.95 -12.52 -18.46
N THR A 132 21.94 -13.64 -19.17
CA THR A 132 23.06 -14.14 -19.97
C THR A 132 22.58 -14.52 -21.36
N ASP A 133 23.29 -14.05 -22.39
CA ASP A 133 23.02 -14.38 -23.79
C ASP A 133 23.63 -15.74 -24.19
N ASN A 134 23.47 -16.13 -25.47
CA ASN A 134 24.05 -17.37 -25.99
C ASN A 134 25.59 -17.36 -26.08
N ALA A 135 26.20 -16.17 -26.10
CA ALA A 135 27.65 -16.00 -26.09
C ALA A 135 28.26 -16.03 -24.67
N GLY A 136 27.43 -16.09 -23.63
CA GLY A 136 27.84 -16.07 -22.24
C GLY A 136 28.06 -14.66 -21.66
N ILE A 137 27.69 -13.61 -22.40
CA ILE A 137 27.78 -12.22 -21.93
C ILE A 137 26.66 -11.98 -20.94
N THR A 138 27.03 -11.46 -19.77
CA THR A 138 26.11 -11.33 -18.63
C THR A 138 25.85 -9.88 -18.26
N SER A 139 24.59 -9.60 -17.95
CA SER A 139 24.07 -8.34 -17.42
C SER A 139 23.55 -8.58 -16.01
N THR A 140 23.93 -7.73 -15.05
CA THR A 140 23.37 -7.77 -13.69
C THR A 140 22.63 -6.48 -13.40
N SER A 141 21.37 -6.59 -12.95
CA SER A 141 20.59 -5.43 -12.53
C SER A 141 21.16 -4.81 -11.25
N PRO A 142 20.88 -3.53 -10.97
CA PRO A 142 21.02 -2.99 -9.62
C PRO A 142 20.27 -3.85 -8.61
N VAL A 143 20.78 -3.90 -7.38
CA VAL A 143 20.09 -4.53 -6.26
C VAL A 143 18.88 -3.68 -5.90
N ARG A 144 17.71 -4.30 -5.81
CA ARG A 144 16.46 -3.67 -5.36
C ARG A 144 16.04 -4.28 -4.03
N THR A 145 15.76 -3.46 -3.03
CA THR A 145 15.30 -3.92 -1.72
C THR A 145 13.83 -3.55 -1.54
N VAL A 146 13.03 -4.53 -1.11
CA VAL A 146 11.64 -4.36 -0.69
C VAL A 146 11.65 -4.30 0.82
N SER A 147 11.20 -3.17 1.38
CA SER A 147 11.02 -3.01 2.82
C SER A 147 9.63 -3.44 3.25
N ALA A 148 9.42 -3.69 4.54
CA ALA A 148 8.07 -3.77 5.07
C ALA A 148 7.32 -2.46 4.80
N GLY A 149 6.01 -2.52 4.57
CA GLY A 149 5.14 -1.35 4.63
C GLY A 149 5.41 -0.63 5.95
N SER A 150 5.69 0.67 5.91
CA SER A 150 6.05 1.38 7.14
C SER A 150 4.83 1.43 8.05
N THR A 151 5.02 0.91 9.26
CA THR A 151 4.14 1.21 10.38
C THR A 151 4.76 2.41 11.11
N VAL A 152 4.15 3.59 10.98
CA VAL A 152 4.65 4.81 11.62
C VAL A 152 3.72 5.15 12.80
N VAL A 153 4.31 5.52 13.93
CA VAL A 153 3.54 6.14 15.01
C VAL A 153 3.36 7.60 14.64
N GLU A 154 2.15 7.94 14.20
CA GLU A 154 1.76 9.29 13.82
C GLU A 154 0.93 9.94 14.93
N VAL A 155 0.82 11.26 14.85
CA VAL A 155 -0.03 12.05 15.74
C VAL A 155 -1.21 12.59 14.92
N CYS A 156 -2.43 12.31 15.37
CA CYS A 156 -3.64 12.81 14.73
C CYS A 156 -4.51 13.61 15.69
N ASN A 157 -5.21 14.58 15.11
CA ASN A 157 -6.29 15.31 15.74
C ASN A 157 -7.61 14.85 15.11
N LEU A 158 -8.56 14.42 15.95
CA LEU A 158 -9.93 14.11 15.53
C LEU A 158 -10.86 15.17 16.11
N THR A 159 -11.66 15.81 15.28
CA THR A 159 -12.69 16.78 15.72
C THR A 159 -14.04 16.37 15.16
N ILE A 160 -15.05 16.34 16.03
CA ILE A 160 -16.45 16.09 15.67
C ILE A 160 -17.24 17.30 16.13
N THR A 161 -17.91 17.97 15.20
CA THR A 161 -18.71 19.16 15.49
C THR A 161 -20.13 18.95 14.99
N THR A 162 -21.12 19.05 15.87
CA THR A 162 -22.53 19.00 15.47
C THR A 162 -23.02 20.38 15.03
N ALA A 163 -23.97 20.41 14.10
CA ALA A 163 -24.69 21.61 13.74
C ALA A 163 -25.37 22.20 14.99
N ALA A 164 -25.42 23.52 15.02
CA ALA A 164 -25.93 24.25 16.18
C ALA A 164 -27.46 24.10 16.26
N THR A 165 -27.99 23.75 17.43
CA THR A 165 -29.44 23.55 17.64
C THR A 165 -30.15 24.85 17.99
N GLU A 166 -31.39 25.05 17.55
CA GLU A 166 -32.17 26.25 17.91
C GLU A 166 -32.18 26.49 19.43
N SER A 167 -31.92 27.74 19.85
CA SER A 167 -31.98 28.14 21.25
C SER A 167 -33.40 27.95 21.78
N THR A 168 -33.57 27.18 22.86
CA THR A 168 -34.88 26.90 23.49
C THR A 168 -35.43 28.09 24.30
N GLY A 169 -34.98 29.32 24.01
CA GLY A 169 -35.66 30.56 24.43
C GLY A 169 -35.17 31.20 25.74
N SER A 170 -34.09 30.72 26.37
CA SER A 170 -33.57 31.36 27.60
C SER A 170 -32.05 31.61 27.62
N THR A 171 -31.31 31.22 26.59
CA THR A 171 -29.86 31.43 26.49
C THR A 171 -29.52 32.11 25.16
N THR A 172 -28.77 33.22 25.22
CA THR A 172 -28.23 33.89 24.04
C THR A 172 -27.05 33.09 23.50
N GLY A 173 -27.32 32.16 22.59
CA GLY A 173 -26.33 31.34 21.88
C GLY A 173 -26.99 30.13 21.23
N ILE A 174 -26.54 29.73 20.04
CA ILE A 174 -26.92 28.47 19.41
C ILE A 174 -25.89 27.44 19.88
N PRO A 175 -26.22 26.46 20.75
CA PRO A 175 -25.23 25.49 21.22
C PRO A 175 -24.86 24.54 20.07
N SER A 176 -23.58 24.49 19.74
CA SER A 176 -22.95 23.42 18.96
C SER A 176 -22.26 22.47 19.93
N MET A 177 -22.44 21.15 19.78
CA MET A 177 -21.72 20.15 20.59
C MET A 177 -20.43 19.77 19.88
N THR A 178 -19.34 19.66 20.63
CA THR A 178 -18.02 19.31 20.07
C THR A 178 -17.40 18.15 20.86
N ALA A 179 -16.76 17.23 20.14
CA ALA A 179 -15.82 16.26 20.69
C ALA A 179 -14.47 16.42 19.99
N GLN A 180 -13.41 16.68 20.76
CA GLN A 180 -12.07 16.92 20.22
C GLN A 180 -11.02 16.03 20.87
N LEU A 181 -10.30 15.25 20.07
CA LEU A 181 -9.10 14.53 20.47
C LEU A 181 -7.91 15.27 19.89
N VAL A 182 -6.99 15.67 20.77
CA VAL A 182 -5.75 16.36 20.40
C VAL A 182 -4.57 15.44 20.65
N ASP A 183 -3.66 15.41 19.70
CA ASP A 183 -2.42 14.64 19.73
C ASP A 183 -2.62 13.14 20.02
N ALA A 184 -3.68 12.56 19.46
CA ALA A 184 -3.95 11.13 19.59
C ALA A 184 -2.85 10.34 18.85
N GLN A 185 -2.13 9.51 19.60
CA GLN A 185 -1.15 8.60 19.02
C GLN A 185 -1.88 7.52 18.22
N ILE A 186 -1.57 7.44 16.94
CA ILE A 186 -2.06 6.41 16.06
C ILE A 186 -0.92 5.54 15.55
N THR A 187 -1.27 4.32 15.19
CA THR A 187 -0.45 3.47 14.33
C THR A 187 -0.98 3.66 12.91
N SER A 188 -0.19 4.26 12.02
CA SER A 188 -0.45 4.26 10.59
C SER A 188 0.33 3.12 9.93
N ALA A 189 -0.27 2.43 8.96
CA ALA A 189 0.39 1.42 8.17
C ALA A 189 0.06 1.63 6.69
N GLN A 190 1.09 1.86 5.87
CA GLN A 190 0.92 1.98 4.43
C GLN A 190 1.12 0.62 3.78
N THR A 191 0.01 -0.09 3.58
CA THR A 191 -0.01 -1.45 3.06
C THR A 191 0.29 -1.49 1.55
N ARG A 192 -0.07 -0.43 0.83
CA ARG A 192 0.16 -0.22 -0.60
C ARG A 192 0.48 1.25 -0.90
N SER A 193 1.05 1.54 -2.07
CA SER A 193 1.32 2.93 -2.49
C SER A 193 0.04 3.78 -2.57
N ASP A 194 -1.11 3.14 -2.76
CA ASP A 194 -2.44 3.75 -2.91
C ASP A 194 -3.33 3.60 -1.68
N ALA A 195 -2.83 3.12 -0.53
CA ALA A 195 -3.67 2.88 0.64
C ALA A 195 -2.93 2.98 1.98
N VAL A 196 -3.56 3.63 2.96
CA VAL A 196 -3.10 3.75 4.36
C VAL A 196 -4.21 3.28 5.30
N SER A 197 -3.86 2.51 6.32
CA SER A 197 -4.73 2.23 7.47
C SER A 197 -4.22 2.97 8.70
N PHE A 198 -5.12 3.41 9.57
CA PHE A 198 -4.78 4.11 10.82
C PHE A 198 -5.67 3.64 11.97
N ALA A 199 -5.12 3.59 13.18
CA ALA A 199 -5.88 3.30 14.40
C ALA A 199 -5.23 3.93 15.63
N THR A 200 -6.03 4.42 16.58
CA THR A 200 -5.55 4.86 17.89
C THR A 200 -4.88 3.71 18.64
N ASN A 201 -3.72 3.96 19.27
CA ASN A 201 -2.98 2.95 20.02
C ASN A 201 -3.70 2.53 21.31
N SER A 202 -4.48 3.44 21.88
CA SER A 202 -5.36 3.26 23.03
C SER A 202 -6.45 4.32 22.97
N ASP A 203 -7.57 4.10 23.65
CA ASP A 203 -8.61 5.13 23.76
C ASP A 203 -8.00 6.43 24.32
N ALA A 204 -8.30 7.55 23.66
CA ALA A 204 -7.74 8.86 23.98
C ALA A 204 -8.78 9.74 24.67
N THR A 205 -8.34 10.61 25.57
CA THR A 205 -9.24 11.56 26.24
C THR A 205 -9.66 12.65 25.26
N ALA A 206 -10.96 12.80 25.06
CA ALA A 206 -11.54 13.88 24.29
C ALA A 206 -11.89 15.08 25.19
N SER A 207 -11.53 16.28 24.77
CA SER A 207 -11.76 17.53 25.51
C SER A 207 -11.82 18.75 24.57
N PRO A 208 -12.95 19.48 24.48
CA PRO A 208 -14.22 19.19 25.14
C PRO A 208 -14.86 17.91 24.57
N CYS A 209 -15.71 17.25 25.36
CA CYS A 209 -16.47 16.09 24.93
C CYS A 209 -17.92 16.28 25.36
N GLU A 210 -18.67 17.02 24.55
CA GLU A 210 -20.06 17.43 24.83
C GLU A 210 -21.08 16.53 24.11
N ILE A 211 -20.60 15.48 23.44
CA ILE A 211 -21.41 14.54 22.67
C ILE A 211 -21.54 13.24 23.44
N ASP A 212 -22.64 13.07 24.19
CA ASP A 212 -22.83 11.93 25.09
C ASP A 212 -22.69 10.56 24.39
N SER A 213 -23.12 10.44 23.13
CA SER A 213 -23.00 9.19 22.35
C SER A 213 -21.58 8.84 21.94
N VAL A 214 -20.67 9.81 21.85
CA VAL A 214 -19.27 9.58 21.51
C VAL A 214 -18.42 9.47 22.78
N CYS A 215 -18.82 10.17 23.84
CA CYS A 215 -18.07 10.32 25.08
C CYS A 215 -18.61 9.38 26.18
N SER A 216 -18.36 8.07 26.11
CA SER A 216 -18.77 7.18 27.23
C SER A 216 -17.85 7.32 28.45
N ASN A 217 -18.41 7.12 29.65
CA ASN A 217 -17.72 6.85 30.93
C ASN A 217 -16.24 7.30 31.00
N SER A 218 -15.99 8.61 31.10
CA SER A 218 -14.65 9.26 31.21
C SER A 218 -14.03 9.86 29.93
N SER A 219 -14.84 10.20 28.92
CA SER A 219 -14.40 10.94 27.71
C SER A 219 -13.37 10.19 26.86
N MET A 220 -13.33 8.87 26.96
CA MET A 220 -12.40 8.05 26.19
C MET A 220 -12.99 7.72 24.82
N VAL A 221 -12.26 8.05 23.77
CA VAL A 221 -12.67 7.87 22.37
C VAL A 221 -11.53 7.18 21.61
N GLY A 222 -11.86 6.10 20.93
CA GLY A 222 -10.96 5.41 20.00
C GLY A 222 -11.42 5.63 18.56
N PHE A 223 -10.50 5.55 17.60
CA PHE A 223 -10.87 5.53 16.18
C PHE A 223 -9.94 4.66 15.36
N SER A 224 -10.48 4.13 14.26
CA SER A 224 -9.71 3.38 13.26
C SER A 224 -10.30 3.57 11.88
N GLY A 225 -9.51 3.38 10.83
CA GLY A 225 -9.97 3.65 9.48
C GLY A 225 -8.97 3.28 8.39
N THR A 226 -9.41 3.48 7.16
CA THR A 226 -8.58 3.31 5.96
C THR A 226 -8.79 4.48 5.01
N ALA A 227 -7.76 4.82 4.26
CA ALA A 227 -7.78 5.86 3.25
C ALA A 227 -7.09 5.37 1.97
N SER A 228 -7.75 5.57 0.84
CA SER A 228 -7.18 5.38 -0.49
C SER A 228 -6.48 6.67 -0.91
N LEU A 229 -5.30 6.55 -1.50
CA LEU A 229 -4.42 7.66 -1.89
C LEU A 229 -4.35 7.74 -3.42
N ALA A 230 -4.92 8.79 -4.00
CA ALA A 230 -4.93 9.00 -5.44
C ALA A 230 -3.72 9.83 -5.90
N GLU A 231 -3.20 9.54 -7.10
CA GLU A 231 -1.97 10.17 -7.62
C GLU A 231 -2.01 11.70 -7.72
N ASP A 232 -3.21 12.30 -7.71
CA ASP A 232 -3.41 13.75 -7.73
C ASP A 232 -3.33 14.42 -6.34
N GLY A 233 -3.02 13.65 -5.30
CA GLY A 233 -2.95 14.12 -3.92
C GLY A 233 -4.30 14.11 -3.20
N SER A 234 -5.37 13.63 -3.83
CA SER A 234 -6.68 13.42 -3.19
C SER A 234 -6.75 12.09 -2.45
N SER A 235 -7.62 12.03 -1.45
CA SER A 235 -7.81 10.81 -0.65
C SER A 235 -9.28 10.62 -0.27
N ASP A 236 -9.74 9.39 -0.40
CA ASP A 236 -11.05 8.93 0.05
C ASP A 236 -10.88 7.87 1.13
N GLY A 237 -11.56 8.02 2.27
CA GLY A 237 -11.39 7.12 3.39
C GLY A 237 -12.67 6.83 4.15
N ASN A 238 -12.55 5.94 5.13
CA ASN A 238 -13.57 5.64 6.12
C ASN A 238 -12.96 5.68 7.52
N ILE A 239 -13.75 6.13 8.49
CA ILE A 239 -13.37 6.11 9.91
C ILE A 239 -14.48 5.50 10.74
N GLN A 240 -14.12 4.63 11.66
CA GLN A 240 -14.95 4.14 12.75
C GLN A 240 -14.52 4.85 14.04
N ILE A 241 -15.47 5.33 14.83
CA ILE A 241 -15.23 6.05 16.09
C ILE A 241 -15.97 5.32 17.21
N VAL A 242 -15.24 4.82 18.18
CA VAL A 242 -15.79 4.03 19.29
C VAL A 242 -15.76 4.87 20.57
N PRO A 243 -16.83 4.86 21.39
CA PRO A 243 -18.07 4.08 21.24
C PRO A 243 -19.25 4.91 20.69
N GLY A 244 -19.26 5.36 19.43
CA GLY A 244 -20.39 6.21 18.98
C GLY A 244 -20.76 6.20 17.51
N LEU A 245 -19.83 5.88 16.61
CA LEU A 245 -20.06 5.94 15.16
C LEU A 245 -19.43 4.74 14.46
N ASP A 246 -20.24 3.99 13.71
CA ASP A 246 -19.79 2.79 13.01
C ASP A 246 -18.83 3.11 11.86
N PHE A 247 -19.28 3.82 10.82
CA PHE A 247 -18.42 4.22 9.71
C PHE A 247 -18.85 5.56 9.13
N VAL A 248 -17.92 6.51 9.05
CA VAL A 248 -18.08 7.81 8.41
C VAL A 248 -17.19 7.83 7.17
N ALA A 249 -17.78 8.12 6.01
CA ALA A 249 -17.02 8.36 4.79
C ALA A 249 -16.33 9.73 4.90
N LEU A 250 -15.04 9.77 4.59
CA LEU A 250 -14.23 10.98 4.63
C LEU A 250 -13.57 11.21 3.27
N GLN A 251 -13.33 12.47 2.94
CA GLN A 251 -12.56 12.88 1.77
C GLN A 251 -11.56 13.96 2.15
N GLY A 252 -10.45 14.05 1.43
CA GLY A 252 -9.50 15.14 1.61
C GLY A 252 -8.21 14.94 0.84
N THR A 253 -7.09 15.23 1.49
CA THR A 253 -5.79 15.29 0.84
C THR A 253 -4.71 14.63 1.68
N TYR A 254 -3.61 14.26 1.02
CA TYR A 254 -2.43 13.70 1.66
C TYR A 254 -1.15 14.28 1.08
N GLN A 255 -0.04 14.09 1.77
CA GLN A 255 1.30 14.38 1.26
C GLN A 255 2.18 13.15 1.41
N THR A 256 3.11 12.95 0.47
CA THR A 256 4.11 11.89 0.55
C THR A 256 5.53 12.44 0.59
N ASP A 257 6.43 11.70 1.23
CA ASP A 257 7.87 11.95 1.14
C ASP A 257 8.46 11.49 -0.21
N SER A 258 9.77 11.64 -0.35
CA SER A 258 10.52 11.21 -1.53
C SER A 258 10.55 9.69 -1.74
N SER A 259 10.13 8.92 -0.74
CA SER A 259 9.99 7.46 -0.81
C SER A 259 8.57 7.01 -1.17
N GLY A 260 7.62 7.95 -1.31
CA GLY A 260 6.21 7.67 -1.58
C GLY A 260 5.40 7.29 -0.34
N GLN A 261 5.94 7.49 0.86
CA GLN A 261 5.23 7.25 2.11
C GLN A 261 4.39 8.46 2.51
N ALA A 262 3.16 8.24 2.95
CA ALA A 262 2.31 9.30 3.47
C ALA A 262 2.96 9.94 4.72
N THR A 263 3.09 11.26 4.71
CA THR A 263 3.64 12.06 5.83
C THR A 263 2.59 12.94 6.50
N SER A 264 1.47 13.17 5.83
CA SER A 264 0.29 13.81 6.39
C SER A 264 -0.96 13.33 5.68
N LEU A 265 -2.08 13.33 6.41
CA LEU A 265 -3.39 12.94 5.93
C LEU A 265 -4.44 13.85 6.56
N ASN A 266 -5.20 14.56 5.73
CA ASN A 266 -6.28 15.44 6.18
C ASN A 266 -7.57 14.99 5.51
N LEU A 267 -8.53 14.53 6.31
CA LEU A 267 -9.80 13.97 5.85
C LEU A 267 -10.96 14.63 6.58
N SER A 268 -12.06 14.85 5.86
CA SER A 268 -13.29 15.42 6.41
C SER A 268 -14.51 14.76 5.80
N GLY A 269 -15.56 14.61 6.59
CA GLY A 269 -16.83 14.05 6.14
C GLY A 269 -18.02 14.53 6.96
N GLU A 270 -19.20 14.35 6.41
CA GLU A 270 -20.46 14.65 7.09
C GLU A 270 -21.13 13.35 7.56
N THR A 271 -21.75 13.40 8.72
CA THR A 271 -22.52 12.30 9.31
C THR A 271 -23.66 12.84 10.17
N VAL A 272 -24.36 11.96 10.88
CA VAL A 272 -25.36 12.30 11.89
C VAL A 272 -24.94 11.72 13.23
N VAL A 273 -24.91 12.56 14.25
CA VAL A 273 -24.58 12.20 15.65
C VAL A 273 -25.74 12.68 16.51
N ASP A 274 -26.31 11.79 17.32
CA ASP A 274 -27.46 12.10 18.19
C ASP A 274 -28.63 12.78 17.46
N GLY A 275 -28.84 12.43 16.19
CA GLY A 275 -29.89 13.00 15.35
C GLY A 275 -29.59 14.39 14.77
N LEU A 276 -28.39 14.93 15.00
CA LEU A 276 -27.92 16.20 14.46
C LEU A 276 -26.89 15.97 13.36
N SER A 277 -26.93 16.78 12.30
CA SER A 277 -25.84 16.80 11.31
C SER A 277 -24.52 17.12 11.98
N ALA A 278 -23.46 16.39 11.65
CA ALA A 278 -22.14 16.57 12.23
C ALA A 278 -21.05 16.52 11.16
N THR A 279 -19.98 17.27 11.38
CA THR A 279 -18.77 17.23 10.58
C THR A 279 -17.68 16.52 11.37
N VAL A 280 -17.05 15.52 10.75
CA VAL A 280 -15.92 14.77 11.31
C VAL A 280 -14.67 15.17 10.53
N THR A 281 -13.64 15.63 11.22
CA THR A 281 -12.34 15.99 10.64
C THR A 281 -11.22 15.19 11.31
N LEU A 282 -10.40 14.53 10.51
CA LEU A 282 -9.18 13.85 10.91
C LEU A 282 -7.98 14.54 10.28
N SER A 283 -7.02 14.97 11.08
CA SER A 283 -5.76 15.55 10.62
C SER A 283 -4.58 14.82 11.26
N CYS A 284 -3.82 14.12 10.45
CA CYS A 284 -2.65 13.33 10.84
C CYS A 284 -1.37 13.95 10.24
N GLY A 285 -0.28 13.91 10.99
CA GLY A 285 1.03 14.31 10.50
C GLY A 285 2.16 13.76 11.35
N ASN A 286 3.35 13.77 10.77
CA ASN A 286 4.59 13.50 11.51
C ASN A 286 4.89 14.67 12.45
N SER A 287 4.98 14.39 13.74
CA SER A 287 5.43 15.32 14.79
C SER A 287 6.92 15.65 14.66
#